data_AF-A0A924BH86-F1
#
_entry.id   AF-A0A924BH86-F1
#
_cell.length_a   1.000
_cell.length_b   1.000
_cell.length_c   1.000
_cell.angle_alpha   90.00
_cell.angle_beta   90.00
_cell.angle_gamma   90.00
#
_symmetry.space_group_name_H-M   'P 1'
#
loop_
_entity.id
_entity.type
_entity.pdbx_description
1 polymer ?
#
loop_
_entity_poly.entity_id
_entity_poly.type
_entity_poly.pdbx_seq_one_letter_code
_entity_poly.pdbx_strand_id
1 'polypeptide(L)'
;MTKDTVTLSKKDFDLLTSMYPNISALKQSLEGTIHPNHIKQIDVIAQKMKTVFTPFWEKEEKDSDDNYDALSQIFDDLKLKSIWSISEVSATQLSDTFSSKVKQINYKGQITRFDSPKNLSWLDMWKEADKLIRMSGDSHHIFIEDFNEDIKNPDHYELSTGS
;
A
#
# COMPACT_ATOMS: atom_id res chain seq x y z
N MET A 1 30.89 23.98 -8.66
CA MET A 1 30.11 23.32 -9.72
C MET A 1 28.80 22.89 -9.12
N THR A 2 27.70 23.57 -9.46
CA THR A 2 26.34 23.07 -9.18
C THR A 2 26.16 21.78 -9.98
N LYS A 3 25.86 20.67 -9.29
CA LYS A 3 25.45 19.44 -9.97
C LYS A 3 24.09 19.74 -10.60
N ASP A 4 23.98 19.61 -11.91
CA ASP A 4 22.69 19.63 -12.58
C ASP A 4 21.88 18.44 -12.05
N THR A 5 20.83 18.73 -11.28
CA THR A 5 19.88 17.75 -10.79
C THR A 5 18.72 17.65 -11.76
N VAL A 6 18.48 16.45 -12.28
CA VAL A 6 17.27 16.11 -13.03
C VAL A 6 16.31 15.41 -12.07
N THR A 7 15.10 15.94 -11.94
CA THR A 7 14.04 15.33 -11.14
C THR A 7 13.08 14.62 -12.08
N LEU A 8 12.85 13.32 -11.86
CA LEU A 8 11.83 12.56 -12.57
C LEU A 8 10.46 12.79 -11.94
N SER A 9 9.40 12.80 -12.74
CA SER A 9 8.05 12.69 -12.18
C SER A 9 7.84 11.28 -11.62
N LYS A 10 6.94 11.12 -10.64
CA LYS A 10 6.58 9.79 -10.10
C LYS A 10 6.18 8.82 -11.23
N LYS A 11 5.36 9.30 -12.17
CA LYS A 11 4.94 8.52 -13.34
C LYS A 11 6.11 8.05 -14.20
N ASP A 12 7.08 8.92 -14.48
CA ASP A 12 8.25 8.56 -15.29
C ASP A 12 9.15 7.59 -14.53
N PHE A 13 9.28 7.77 -13.22
CA PHE A 13 10.01 6.84 -12.36
C PHE A 13 9.36 5.46 -12.34
N ASP A 14 8.05 5.37 -12.09
CA ASP A 14 7.27 4.12 -12.09
C ASP A 14 7.36 3.40 -13.44
N LEU A 15 7.31 4.15 -14.55
CA LEU A 15 7.51 3.60 -15.88
C LEU A 15 8.89 2.96 -16.00
N LEU A 16 9.95 3.68 -15.62
CA LEU A 16 11.32 3.20 -15.73
C LEU A 16 11.62 2.00 -14.83
N THR A 17 11.10 1.99 -13.59
CA THR A 17 11.25 0.86 -12.67
C THR A 17 10.50 -0.37 -13.18
N SER A 18 9.30 -0.21 -13.75
CA SER A 18 8.54 -1.32 -14.34
C SER A 18 9.22 -1.95 -15.57
N MET A 19 10.10 -1.22 -16.27
CA MET A 19 10.83 -1.73 -17.43
C MET A 19 11.98 -2.68 -17.05
N TYR A 20 12.55 -2.54 -15.85
CA TYR A 20 13.71 -3.34 -15.44
C TYR A 20 13.42 -4.87 -15.38
N PRO A 21 12.30 -5.33 -14.76
CA PRO A 21 11.89 -6.73 -14.84
C PRO A 21 11.72 -7.23 -16.28
N ASN A 22 11.16 -6.40 -17.16
CA ASN A 22 10.93 -6.74 -18.56
C ASN A 22 12.25 -6.93 -19.33
N ILE A 23 13.27 -6.11 -19.07
CA ILE A 23 14.60 -6.27 -19.67
C ILE A 23 15.27 -7.56 -19.20
N SER A 24 15.13 -7.88 -17.91
CA SER A 24 15.66 -9.13 -17.35
C SER A 24 14.97 -10.37 -17.93
N ALA A 25 13.64 -10.34 -18.04
CA ALA A 25 12.86 -11.40 -18.68
C ALA A 25 13.18 -11.54 -20.17
N LEU A 26 13.33 -10.41 -20.88
CA LEU A 26 13.72 -10.40 -22.29
C LEU A 26 15.10 -11.05 -22.49
N LYS A 27 16.09 -10.70 -21.66
CA LYS A 27 17.41 -11.34 -21.68
C LYS A 27 17.28 -12.85 -21.57
N GLN A 28 16.53 -13.34 -20.58
CA GLN A 28 16.35 -14.77 -20.33
C GLN A 28 15.69 -15.47 -21.53
N SER A 29 14.72 -14.83 -22.18
CA SER A 29 14.04 -15.37 -23.37
C SER A 29 14.92 -15.44 -24.62
N LEU A 30 15.92 -14.56 -24.73
CA LEU A 30 16.80 -14.45 -25.90
C LEU A 30 18.11 -15.23 -25.73
N GLU A 31 18.37 -15.74 -24.52
CA GLU A 31 19.58 -16.50 -24.22
C GLU A 31 19.66 -17.77 -25.08
N GLY A 32 20.82 -18.00 -25.70
CA GLY A 32 21.02 -19.09 -26.66
C GLY A 32 20.38 -18.88 -28.04
N THR A 33 19.54 -17.85 -28.22
CA THR A 33 18.86 -17.57 -29.50
C THR A 33 19.57 -16.47 -30.32
N ILE A 34 20.12 -15.45 -29.65
CA ILE A 34 20.84 -14.36 -30.32
C ILE A 34 22.34 -14.43 -30.08
N HIS A 35 23.11 -13.71 -30.92
CA HIS A 35 24.56 -13.66 -30.80
C HIS A 35 25.00 -13.22 -29.38
N PRO A 36 25.96 -13.90 -28.74
CA PRO A 36 26.36 -13.63 -27.35
C PRO A 36 26.76 -12.17 -27.06
N ASN A 37 27.29 -11.46 -28.05
CA ASN A 37 27.63 -10.03 -27.88
C ASN A 37 26.40 -9.15 -27.64
N HIS A 38 25.23 -9.47 -28.20
CA HIS A 38 24.00 -8.71 -27.93
C HIS A 38 23.48 -8.99 -26.52
N ILE A 39 23.58 -10.22 -26.03
CA ILE A 39 23.27 -10.55 -24.63
C ILE A 39 24.16 -9.74 -23.67
N LYS A 40 25.46 -9.66 -23.95
CA LYS A 40 26.39 -8.82 -23.15
C LYS A 40 26.00 -7.34 -23.15
N GLN A 41 25.51 -6.80 -24.27
CA GLN A 41 25.04 -5.41 -24.33
C GLN A 41 23.79 -5.20 -23.48
N ILE A 42 22.84 -6.14 -23.53
CA ILE A 42 21.64 -6.12 -22.67
C ILE A 42 22.05 -6.18 -21.19
N ASP A 43 23.02 -7.01 -20.83
CA ASP A 43 23.54 -7.11 -19.46
C ASP A 43 24.15 -5.80 -18.95
N VAL A 44 24.94 -5.13 -19.78
CA VAL A 44 25.52 -3.83 -19.41
C VAL A 44 24.42 -2.79 -19.17
N ILE A 45 23.35 -2.80 -19.98
CA ILE A 45 22.22 -1.87 -19.81
C ILE A 45 21.46 -2.20 -18.52
N ALA A 46 21.11 -3.47 -18.30
CA ALA A 46 20.40 -3.91 -17.11
C ALA A 46 21.19 -3.57 -15.83
N GLN A 47 22.50 -3.79 -15.83
CA GLN A 47 23.33 -3.49 -14.67
C GLN A 47 23.43 -1.98 -14.41
N LYS A 48 23.53 -1.16 -15.46
CA LYS A 48 23.51 0.31 -15.29
C LYS A 48 22.17 0.79 -14.72
N MET A 49 21.06 0.24 -15.21
CA MET A 49 19.73 0.54 -14.66
C MET A 49 19.65 0.14 -13.19
N LYS A 50 20.08 -1.08 -12.84
CA LYS A 50 20.13 -1.55 -11.45
C LYS A 50 20.90 -0.57 -10.56
N THR A 51 22.12 -0.19 -10.93
CA THR A 51 22.93 0.77 -10.17
C THR A 51 22.22 2.12 -9.97
N VAL A 52 21.47 2.58 -10.95
CA VAL A 52 20.70 3.84 -10.85
C VAL A 52 19.51 3.69 -9.91
N PHE A 53 18.77 2.58 -9.98
CA PHE A 53 17.54 2.38 -9.20
C PHE A 53 17.76 1.84 -7.79
N THR A 54 18.86 1.13 -7.52
CA THR A 54 19.15 0.53 -6.21
C THR A 54 18.97 1.51 -5.04
N PRO A 55 19.56 2.72 -5.05
CA PRO A 55 19.39 3.66 -3.93
C PRO A 55 17.93 4.11 -3.71
N PHE A 56 17.10 4.08 -4.75
CA PHE A 56 15.69 4.43 -4.63
C PHE A 56 14.90 3.29 -4.02
N TRP A 57 15.14 2.06 -4.46
CA TRP A 57 14.50 0.88 -3.86
C TRP A 57 14.91 0.71 -2.39
N GLU A 58 16.19 0.89 -2.06
CA GLU A 58 16.66 0.86 -0.67
C GLU A 58 15.98 1.94 0.18
N LYS A 59 15.72 3.12 -0.40
CA LYS A 59 14.98 4.17 0.28
C LYS A 59 13.50 3.82 0.45
N GLU A 60 12.83 3.33 -0.59
CA GLU A 60 11.42 2.92 -0.52
C GLU A 60 11.21 1.78 0.49
N GLU A 61 12.10 0.79 0.50
CA GLU A 61 12.12 -0.29 1.48
C GLU A 61 12.26 0.28 2.89
N LYS A 62 13.22 1.18 3.10
CA LYS A 62 13.40 1.83 4.40
C LYS A 62 12.17 2.66 4.83
N ASP A 63 11.62 3.47 3.92
CA ASP A 63 10.46 4.31 4.22
C ASP A 63 9.24 3.43 4.55
N SER A 64 9.11 2.27 3.89
CA SER A 64 8.09 1.25 4.17
C SER A 64 8.29 0.61 5.54
N ASP A 65 9.51 0.21 5.89
CA ASP A 65 9.86 -0.39 7.18
C ASP A 65 9.61 0.59 8.34
N ASP A 66 10.09 1.84 8.21
CA ASP A 66 9.88 2.88 9.20
C ASP A 66 8.37 3.15 9.42
N ASN A 67 7.59 3.14 8.34
CA ASN A 67 6.14 3.31 8.41
C ASN A 67 5.46 2.11 9.09
N TYR A 68 5.89 0.90 8.77
CA TYR A 68 5.39 -0.32 9.39
C TYR A 68 5.63 -0.31 10.90
N ASP A 69 6.85 0.00 11.33
CA ASP A 69 7.21 0.07 12.74
C ASP A 69 6.38 1.12 13.49
N ALA A 70 6.19 2.29 12.89
CA ALA A 70 5.37 3.36 13.45
C ALA A 70 3.89 2.95 13.60
N LEU A 71 3.31 2.32 12.58
CA LEU A 71 1.93 1.80 12.63
C LEU A 71 1.80 0.68 13.68
N SER A 72 2.74 -0.26 13.71
CA SER A 72 2.75 -1.37 14.66
C SER A 72 2.75 -0.86 16.10
N GLN A 73 3.58 0.12 16.41
CA GLN A 73 3.62 0.73 17.75
C GLN A 73 2.26 1.37 18.12
N ILE A 74 1.65 2.12 17.20
CA ILE A 74 0.34 2.75 17.43
C ILE A 74 -0.74 1.68 17.68
N PHE A 75 -0.73 0.59 16.92
CA PHE A 75 -1.73 -0.47 17.05
C PHE A 75 -1.54 -1.29 18.32
N ASP A 76 -0.30 -1.53 18.74
CA ASP A 76 0.00 -2.16 20.02
C ASP A 76 -0.46 -1.30 21.20
N ASP A 77 -0.20 0.01 21.15
CA ASP A 77 -0.63 0.97 22.19
C ASP A 77 -2.16 1.02 22.31
N LEU A 78 -2.86 0.96 21.17
CA LEU A 78 -4.32 0.92 21.09
C LEU A 78 -4.91 -0.49 21.27
N LYS A 79 -4.05 -1.51 21.39
CA LYS A 79 -4.42 -2.93 21.53
C LYS A 79 -5.30 -3.45 20.40
N LEU A 80 -5.16 -2.93 19.17
CA LEU A 80 -5.86 -3.43 17.99
C LEU A 80 -5.38 -4.85 17.65
N LYS A 81 -6.26 -5.68 17.09
CA LYS A 81 -5.96 -7.07 16.69
C LYS A 81 -6.07 -7.27 15.19
N SER A 82 -6.83 -6.43 14.49
CA SER A 82 -6.80 -6.35 13.04
C SER A 82 -5.44 -5.84 12.54
N ILE A 83 -4.95 -6.46 11.48
CA ILE A 83 -3.85 -5.97 10.65
C ILE A 83 -4.49 -5.21 9.49
N TRP A 84 -3.76 -4.32 8.84
CA TRP A 84 -4.28 -3.62 7.66
C TRP A 84 -3.18 -3.48 6.63
N SER A 85 -3.60 -3.29 5.40
CA SER A 85 -2.72 -3.05 4.26
C SER A 85 -1.89 -1.77 4.45
N ILE A 86 -0.72 -1.94 5.07
CA ILE A 86 0.29 -0.90 5.39
C ILE A 86 0.72 -0.08 4.16
N SER A 87 0.38 -0.51 2.95
CA SER A 87 0.72 0.14 1.70
C SER A 87 -0.18 1.32 1.33
N GLU A 88 -1.34 1.48 1.96
CA GLU A 88 -2.31 2.51 1.56
C GLU A 88 -2.30 3.77 2.44
N VAL A 89 -2.00 3.63 3.73
CA VAL A 89 -2.05 4.72 4.70
C VAL A 89 -0.77 4.73 5.53
N SER A 90 -0.06 5.86 5.50
CA SER A 90 1.11 6.04 6.37
C SER A 90 0.72 6.45 7.79
N ALA A 91 1.58 6.19 8.77
CA ALA A 91 1.39 6.57 10.17
C ALA A 91 1.12 8.08 10.34
N THR A 92 1.70 8.91 9.49
CA THR A 92 1.49 10.37 9.50
C THR A 92 0.12 10.79 8.99
N GLN A 93 -0.57 9.93 8.22
CA GLN A 93 -1.90 10.17 7.67
C GLN A 93 -3.02 9.59 8.53
N LEU A 94 -2.70 8.89 9.62
CA LEU A 94 -3.72 8.26 10.48
C LEU A 94 -4.74 9.25 11.04
N SER A 95 -4.32 10.48 11.31
CA SER A 95 -5.19 11.57 11.78
C SER A 95 -5.93 12.27 10.65
N ASP A 96 -5.57 12.03 9.40
CA ASP A 96 -6.22 12.64 8.26
C ASP A 96 -7.64 12.12 8.13
N THR A 97 -8.52 12.99 7.63
CA THR A 97 -9.92 12.64 7.39
C THR A 97 -10.00 11.56 6.31
N PHE A 98 -10.58 10.42 6.66
CA PHE A 98 -11.00 9.40 5.70
C PHE A 98 -12.24 9.90 4.92
N SER A 99 -13.30 10.25 5.67
CA SER A 99 -14.56 10.72 5.09
C SER A 99 -15.32 11.57 6.12
N SER A 100 -15.95 12.65 5.63
CA SER A 100 -16.71 13.59 6.46
C SER A 100 -18.19 13.22 6.64
N LYS A 101 -18.62 12.10 6.02
CA LYS A 101 -20.04 11.74 5.86
C LYS A 101 -20.37 10.30 6.33
N VAL A 102 -19.51 9.64 7.09
CA VAL A 102 -19.72 8.25 7.48
C VAL A 102 -20.93 8.11 8.41
N LYS A 103 -21.91 7.29 8.02
CA LYS A 103 -23.11 6.97 8.83
C LYS A 103 -23.17 5.50 9.24
N GLN A 104 -22.53 4.61 8.49
CA GLN A 104 -22.55 3.19 8.78
C GLN A 104 -21.27 2.50 8.33
N ILE A 105 -20.78 1.57 9.15
CA ILE A 105 -19.74 0.61 8.78
C ILE A 105 -20.30 -0.78 9.07
N ASN A 106 -20.21 -1.69 8.10
CA ASN A 106 -20.68 -3.07 8.22
C ASN A 106 -19.54 -4.06 7.96
N TYR A 107 -19.52 -5.14 8.73
CA TYR A 107 -18.68 -6.30 8.50
C TYR A 107 -19.44 -7.56 8.85
N LYS A 108 -19.74 -8.41 7.85
CA LYS A 108 -20.40 -9.72 8.05
C LYS A 108 -21.67 -9.63 8.92
N GLY A 109 -22.44 -8.56 8.75
CA GLY A 109 -23.70 -8.31 9.48
C GLY A 109 -23.52 -7.66 10.85
N GLN A 110 -22.29 -7.46 11.33
CA GLN A 110 -21.99 -6.58 12.45
C GLN A 110 -21.96 -5.14 11.94
N ILE A 111 -22.71 -4.26 12.59
CA ILE A 111 -22.91 -2.89 12.09
C ILE A 111 -22.64 -1.88 13.20
N THR A 112 -21.75 -0.92 12.91
CA THR A 112 -21.70 0.36 13.64
C THR A 112 -22.56 1.37 12.88
N ARG A 113 -23.52 1.98 13.57
CA ARG A 113 -24.32 3.10 13.05
C ARG A 113 -24.00 4.38 13.81
N PHE A 114 -23.95 5.49 13.09
CA PHE A 114 -23.82 6.82 13.66
C PHE A 114 -25.13 7.58 13.49
N ASP A 115 -25.62 8.20 14.56
CA ASP A 115 -26.89 8.96 14.55
C ASP A 115 -26.87 10.15 13.59
N SER A 116 -25.67 10.64 13.26
CA SER A 116 -25.42 11.69 12.27
C SER A 116 -24.12 11.38 11.52
N PRO A 117 -23.96 11.88 10.28
CA PRO A 117 -22.71 11.70 9.56
C PRO A 117 -21.53 12.20 10.41
N LYS A 118 -20.52 11.35 10.57
CA LYS A 118 -19.31 11.64 11.32
C LYS A 118 -18.15 11.93 10.36
N ASN A 119 -17.35 12.89 10.77
CA ASN A 119 -16.02 13.06 10.25
C ASN A 119 -15.10 12.07 10.97
N LEU A 120 -14.69 11.01 10.27
CA LEU A 120 -13.82 9.97 10.81
C LEU A 120 -12.44 10.07 10.16
N SER A 121 -11.42 9.98 11.01
CA SER A 121 -10.05 9.79 10.54
C SER A 121 -9.82 8.34 10.09
N TRP A 122 -8.71 8.10 9.38
CA TRP A 122 -8.27 6.74 9.10
C TRP A 122 -8.15 5.88 10.36
N LEU A 123 -7.61 6.46 11.44
CA LEU A 123 -7.50 5.75 12.72
C LEU A 123 -8.87 5.41 13.33
N ASP A 124 -9.86 6.29 13.20
CA ASP A 124 -11.21 6.03 13.71
C ASP A 124 -11.89 4.91 12.93
N MET A 125 -11.74 4.91 11.61
CA MET A 125 -12.23 3.83 10.74
C MET A 125 -11.61 2.49 11.14
N TRP A 126 -10.29 2.47 11.39
CA TRP A 126 -9.58 1.28 11.86
C TRP A 126 -10.11 0.73 13.18
N LYS A 127 -10.35 1.61 14.17
CA LYS A 127 -10.88 1.21 15.48
C LYS A 127 -12.27 0.59 15.36
N GLU A 128 -13.13 1.15 14.50
CA GLU A 128 -14.44 0.58 14.26
C GLU A 128 -14.35 -0.75 13.50
N ALA A 129 -13.45 -0.88 12.52
CA ALA A 129 -13.21 -2.14 11.82
C ALA A 129 -12.73 -3.25 12.77
N ASP A 130 -11.71 -2.98 13.60
CA ASP A 130 -11.20 -3.93 14.60
C ASP A 130 -12.30 -4.40 15.56
N LYS A 131 -13.12 -3.47 16.03
CA LYS A 131 -14.27 -3.77 16.89
C LYS A 131 -15.29 -4.66 16.17
N LEU A 132 -15.64 -4.36 14.93
CA LEU A 132 -16.61 -5.15 14.15
C LEU A 132 -16.09 -6.55 13.85
N ILE A 133 -14.80 -6.70 13.49
CA ILE A 133 -14.14 -7.99 13.30
C ILE A 133 -14.24 -8.82 14.58
N ARG A 134 -13.86 -8.26 15.74
CA ARG A 134 -13.97 -8.96 17.03
C ARG A 134 -15.39 -9.36 17.37
N MET A 135 -16.36 -8.48 17.13
CA MET A 135 -17.78 -8.76 17.40
C MET A 135 -18.32 -9.88 16.51
N SER A 136 -17.79 -10.02 15.28
CA SER A 136 -18.19 -11.10 14.37
C SER A 136 -17.69 -12.48 14.81
N GLY A 137 -16.70 -12.54 15.70
CA GLY A 137 -16.01 -13.77 16.06
C GLY A 137 -15.02 -14.26 14.99
N ASP A 138 -14.78 -13.46 13.94
CA ASP A 138 -13.80 -13.79 12.92
C ASP A 138 -12.37 -13.60 13.46
N SER A 139 -11.66 -14.71 13.61
CA SER A 139 -10.25 -14.76 13.99
C SER A 139 -9.31 -15.06 12.82
N HIS A 140 -9.86 -15.27 11.62
CA HIS A 140 -9.09 -15.65 10.43
C HIS A 140 -8.88 -14.45 9.52
N HIS A 141 -9.92 -13.64 9.27
CA HIS A 141 -9.82 -12.47 8.40
C HIS A 141 -9.60 -11.20 9.20
N ILE A 142 -8.39 -11.08 9.73
CA ILE A 142 -7.99 -9.91 10.52
C ILE A 142 -7.29 -8.85 9.66
N PHE A 143 -6.94 -9.16 8.42
CA PHE A 143 -6.28 -8.23 7.51
C PHE A 143 -7.32 -7.36 6.82
N ILE A 144 -7.39 -6.09 7.16
CA ILE A 144 -8.30 -5.14 6.53
C ILE A 144 -7.69 -4.67 5.20
N GLU A 145 -8.47 -4.84 4.14
CA GLU A 145 -8.07 -4.51 2.77
C GLU A 145 -8.67 -3.20 2.29
N ASP A 146 -9.95 -2.94 2.57
CA ASP A 146 -10.65 -1.76 2.05
C ASP A 146 -11.95 -1.44 2.81
N PHE A 147 -12.45 -0.23 2.64
CA PHE A 147 -13.81 0.21 2.97
C PHE A 147 -14.59 0.55 1.70
N ASN A 148 -15.37 -0.42 1.21
CA ASN A 148 -16.15 -0.24 0.00
C ASN A 148 -17.40 0.63 0.25
N GLU A 149 -17.54 1.74 -0.48
CA GLU A 149 -18.76 2.55 -0.45
C GLU A 149 -19.96 1.78 -1.03
N ASP A 150 -21.09 1.82 -0.32
CA ASP A 150 -22.37 1.37 -0.89
C ASP A 150 -22.82 2.35 -1.97
N ILE A 151 -22.90 1.86 -3.21
CA ILE A 151 -23.32 2.64 -4.39
C ILE A 151 -24.69 3.32 -4.17
N LYS A 152 -25.60 2.69 -3.43
CA LYS A 152 -26.94 3.24 -3.15
C LYS A 152 -26.93 4.21 -1.98
N ASN A 153 -25.97 4.07 -1.06
CA ASN A 153 -25.84 4.88 0.13
C ASN A 153 -24.36 5.27 0.34
N PRO A 154 -23.86 6.33 -0.33
CA PRO A 154 -22.43 6.70 -0.30
C PRO A 154 -21.88 7.15 1.07
N ASP A 155 -22.69 7.08 2.12
CA ASP A 155 -22.35 7.35 3.51
C ASP A 155 -22.18 6.04 4.31
N HIS A 156 -22.41 4.89 3.67
CA HIS A 156 -22.34 3.55 4.25
C HIS A 156 -21.16 2.80 3.61
N TYR A 157 -20.38 2.14 4.45
CA TYR A 157 -19.17 1.45 4.04
C TYR A 157 -19.25 -0.04 4.45
N GLU A 158 -18.86 -0.93 3.55
CA GLU A 158 -18.67 -2.35 3.80
C GLU A 158 -17.17 -2.64 3.95
N LEU A 159 -16.80 -3.23 5.08
CA LEU A 159 -15.43 -3.62 5.38
C LEU A 159 -15.04 -4.87 4.56
N SER A 160 -13.96 -4.77 3.78
CA SER A 160 -13.31 -5.91 3.13
C SER A 160 -12.12 -6.39 3.94
N THR A 161 -11.99 -7.71 4.09
CA THR A 161 -10.87 -8.33 4.82
C THR A 161 -10.29 -9.51 4.06
N GLY A 162 -8.97 -9.61 4.03
CA GLY A 162 -8.19 -10.73 3.50
C GLY A 162 -7.87 -11.79 4.58
N SER A 163 -7.37 -12.94 4.13
CA SER A 163 -6.85 -14.04 4.97
C SER A 163 -5.35 -13.94 5.17
#